data_AF-A0A2E8L401-F1
#
_entry.id   AF-A0A2E8L401-F1
#
_cell.length_a   1.000
_cell.length_b   1.000
_cell.length_c   1.000
_cell.angle_alpha   90.00
_cell.angle_beta   90.00
_cell.angle_gamma   90.00
#
_symmetry.space_group_name_H-M   'P 1'
#
loop_
_entity.id
_entity.type
_entity.pdbx_description
1 polymer ?
#
loop_
_entity_poly.entity_id
_entity_poly.type
_entity_poly.pdbx_seq_one_letter_code
_entity_poly.pdbx_strand_id
1 'polypeptide(L)'
;MPTITLPDGTQKKYDSPVSVYEVATDIGPGLARATIAGEVNGELCDASDLVEVDSGLRIITSKDSEGVDVIRHSCAHLIGHAVKQLFPEANMVIGPVIENGFYYDIAVEKPFTDDDLHLIEERMRLLIKQNYDVIKKVTPRDLVIDEFTKRGEEYKLKLIQDMPDEQTLGLYYHQEYLDMCRGPHVP
;
A
#
# COMPACT_ATOMS: atom_id res chain seq x y z
N MET A 1 2.03 14.81 -21.95
CA MET A 1 2.72 16.01 -21.43
C MET A 1 1.81 16.67 -20.42
N PRO A 2 1.81 16.21 -19.16
CA PRO A 2 0.95 16.75 -18.13
C PRO A 2 1.50 18.08 -17.58
N THR A 3 0.60 19.01 -17.30
CA THR A 3 0.83 20.18 -16.46
C THR A 3 0.30 19.89 -15.06
N ILE A 4 1.19 19.87 -14.07
CA ILE A 4 0.86 19.61 -12.67
C ILE A 4 0.75 20.93 -11.93
N THR A 5 -0.42 21.21 -11.34
CA THR A 5 -0.68 22.41 -10.53
C THR A 5 -0.60 22.05 -9.05
N LEU A 6 0.29 22.72 -8.31
CA LEU A 6 0.49 22.54 -6.88
C LEU A 6 -0.46 23.44 -6.06
N PRO A 7 -0.62 23.21 -4.74
CA PRO A 7 -1.58 23.95 -3.92
C PRO A 7 -1.30 25.45 -3.79
N ASP A 8 -0.05 25.88 -4.01
CA ASP A 8 0.36 27.28 -4.05
C ASP A 8 0.09 27.96 -5.41
N GLY A 9 -0.48 27.22 -6.36
CA GLY A 9 -0.74 27.66 -7.73
C GLY A 9 0.45 27.50 -8.68
N THR A 10 1.61 27.02 -8.19
CA THR A 10 2.77 26.75 -9.03
C THR A 10 2.44 25.65 -10.04
N GLN A 11 2.81 25.87 -11.30
CA GLN A 11 2.64 24.89 -12.37
C GLN A 11 3.99 24.33 -12.81
N LYS A 12 4.08 23.00 -12.87
CA LYS A 12 5.22 22.26 -13.41
C LYS A 12 4.78 21.49 -14.66
N LYS A 13 5.55 21.59 -15.74
CA LYS A 13 5.27 20.92 -17.02
C LYS A 13 6.23 19.77 -17.23
N TYR A 14 5.70 18.64 -17.69
CA TYR A 14 6.47 17.44 -17.96
C TYR A 14 6.26 16.95 -19.38
N ASP A 15 7.30 16.37 -19.98
CA ASP A 15 7.29 15.90 -21.37
C ASP A 15 6.67 14.49 -21.53
N SER A 16 6.53 13.76 -20.43
CA SER A 16 5.93 12.42 -20.34
C SER A 16 5.04 12.32 -19.10
N PRO A 17 4.24 11.24 -18.93
CA PRO A 17 3.68 10.91 -17.63
C PRO A 17 4.74 10.94 -16.53
N VAL A 18 4.35 11.42 -15.36
CA VAL A 18 5.24 11.62 -14.21
C VAL A 18 4.59 11.06 -12.95
N SER A 19 5.34 10.38 -12.11
CA SER A 19 4.83 9.88 -10.82
C SER A 19 4.72 11.00 -9.79
N VAL A 20 3.85 10.81 -8.80
CA VAL A 20 3.74 11.72 -7.65
C VAL A 20 5.11 11.91 -6.97
N TYR A 21 5.89 10.85 -6.80
CA TYR A 21 7.22 10.88 -6.19
C TYR A 21 8.25 11.67 -7.01
N GLU A 22 8.21 11.56 -8.34
CA GLU A 22 9.07 12.37 -9.23
C GLU A 22 8.73 13.85 -9.10
N VAL A 23 7.44 14.22 -9.05
CA VAL A 23 7.04 15.63 -8.81
C VAL A 23 7.56 16.12 -7.45
N ALA A 24 7.47 15.32 -6.39
CA ALA A 24 8.01 15.67 -5.08
C ALA A 24 9.54 15.84 -5.10
N THR A 25 10.24 14.99 -5.85
CA THR A 25 11.70 15.07 -6.06
C THR A 25 12.11 16.35 -6.75
N ASP A 26 11.36 16.76 -7.78
CA ASP A 26 11.57 18.00 -8.52
C ASP A 26 11.26 19.28 -7.73
N ILE A 27 10.50 19.18 -6.64
CA ILE A 27 10.29 20.28 -5.69
C ILE A 27 11.47 20.36 -4.73
N GLY A 28 11.93 19.23 -4.21
CA GLY A 28 13.18 19.15 -3.47
C GLY A 28 13.35 17.89 -2.64
N PRO A 29 14.60 17.56 -2.27
CA PRO A 29 14.95 16.30 -1.61
C PRO A 29 14.31 16.14 -0.23
N GLY A 30 13.99 17.25 0.45
CA GLY A 30 13.28 17.21 1.72
C GLY A 30 11.83 16.74 1.58
N LEU A 31 11.13 17.21 0.54
CA LEU A 31 9.75 16.83 0.27
C LEU A 31 9.66 15.39 -0.26
N ALA A 32 10.58 15.00 -1.16
CA ALA A 32 10.68 13.62 -1.64
C ALA A 32 10.80 12.61 -0.49
N ARG A 33 11.69 12.86 0.48
CA ARG A 33 11.84 12.00 1.67
C ARG A 33 10.63 11.98 2.59
N ALA A 34 9.81 13.03 2.57
CA ALA A 34 8.61 13.13 3.41
C ALA A 34 7.34 12.62 2.71
N THR A 35 7.43 12.29 1.42
CA THR A 35 6.30 11.87 0.59
C THR A 35 5.87 10.47 0.97
N ILE A 36 4.58 10.31 1.26
CA ILE A 36 3.93 9.03 1.55
C ILE A 36 3.01 8.64 0.39
N ALA A 37 2.25 9.60 -0.12
CA ALA A 37 1.25 9.39 -1.15
C ALA A 37 1.00 10.71 -1.90
N GLY A 38 0.09 10.69 -2.86
CA GLY A 38 -0.41 11.88 -3.53
C GLY A 38 -1.93 11.98 -3.46
N GLU A 39 -2.43 13.18 -3.68
CA GLU A 39 -3.83 13.44 -4.01
C GLU A 39 -3.87 14.12 -5.38
N VAL A 40 -4.39 13.41 -6.38
CA VAL A 40 -4.50 13.87 -7.76
C VAL A 40 -5.97 14.20 -8.03
N ASN A 41 -6.26 15.46 -8.31
CA ASN A 41 -7.63 15.95 -8.56
C ASN A 41 -8.64 15.58 -7.45
N GLY A 42 -8.19 15.51 -6.19
CA GLY A 42 -9.02 15.15 -5.04
C GLY A 42 -9.05 13.66 -4.69
N GLU A 43 -8.40 12.80 -5.48
CA GLU A 43 -8.35 11.36 -5.24
C GLU A 43 -6.97 10.92 -4.74
N LEU A 44 -6.95 10.17 -3.63
CA LEU A 44 -5.72 9.62 -3.06
C LEU A 44 -5.13 8.53 -3.98
N CYS A 45 -3.82 8.57 -4.17
CA CYS A 45 -3.06 7.63 -5.00
C CYS A 45 -1.67 7.37 -4.40
N ASP A 46 -1.04 6.28 -4.83
CA ASP A 46 0.30 5.92 -4.35
C ASP A 46 1.35 6.90 -4.88
N ALA A 47 2.45 7.06 -4.14
CA ALA A 47 3.55 7.91 -4.59
C ALA A 47 4.15 7.44 -5.94
N SER A 48 4.01 6.16 -6.28
CA SER A 48 4.47 5.56 -7.54
C SER A 48 3.49 5.73 -8.71
N ASP A 49 2.25 6.16 -8.47
CA ASP A 49 1.24 6.25 -9.53
C ASP A 49 1.56 7.38 -10.51
N LEU A 50 1.37 7.11 -11.80
CA LEU A 50 1.64 8.06 -12.87
C LEU A 50 0.48 9.03 -13.07
N VAL A 51 0.81 10.29 -13.22
CA VAL A 51 -0.10 11.35 -13.64
C VAL A 51 0.13 11.61 -15.13
N GLU A 52 -0.85 11.23 -15.95
CA GLU A 52 -0.74 11.28 -17.41
C GLU A 52 -1.33 12.56 -18.04
N VAL A 53 -2.28 13.18 -17.34
CA VAL A 53 -3.05 14.34 -17.80
C VAL A 53 -2.85 15.53 -16.88
N ASP A 54 -3.15 16.73 -17.38
CA ASP A 54 -3.14 17.96 -16.57
C ASP A 54 -3.97 17.77 -15.31
N SER A 55 -3.36 18.03 -14.15
CA SER A 55 -3.97 17.70 -12.85
C SER A 55 -3.51 18.64 -11.74
N GLY A 56 -4.39 18.83 -10.76
CA GLY A 56 -3.99 19.34 -9.45
C GLY A 56 -3.33 18.22 -8.64
N LEU A 57 -2.20 18.50 -8.00
CA LEU A 57 -1.49 17.54 -7.15
C LEU A 57 -1.19 18.16 -5.78
N ARG A 58 -1.59 17.45 -4.73
CA ARG A 58 -1.11 17.68 -3.36
C ARG A 58 -0.26 16.50 -2.91
N ILE A 59 0.93 16.77 -2.38
CA ILE A 59 1.79 15.75 -1.79
C ILE A 59 1.29 15.45 -0.37
N ILE A 60 1.09 14.17 -0.07
CA ILE A 60 0.67 13.69 1.25
C ILE A 60 1.91 13.26 2.04
N THR A 61 2.00 13.72 3.28
CA THR A 61 3.11 13.45 4.20
C THR A 61 2.59 12.91 5.53
N SER A 62 3.48 12.54 6.44
CA SER A 62 3.10 12.10 7.80
C SER A 62 2.46 13.18 8.67
N LYS A 63 2.41 14.43 8.20
CA LYS A 63 1.73 15.54 8.88
C LYS A 63 0.25 15.65 8.52
N ASP A 64 -0.17 14.96 7.47
CA ASP A 64 -1.54 14.92 6.99
C ASP A 64 -2.26 13.71 7.63
N SER A 65 -3.56 13.86 7.94
CA SER A 65 -4.38 12.77 8.49
C SER A 65 -4.37 11.54 7.59
N GLU A 66 -4.48 11.78 6.28
CA GLU A 66 -4.49 10.79 5.22
C GLU A 66 -3.15 10.04 5.17
N GLY A 67 -2.04 10.74 5.39
CA GLY A 67 -0.72 10.11 5.47
C GLY A 67 -0.59 9.19 6.69
N VAL A 68 -1.17 9.55 7.83
CA VAL A 68 -1.23 8.66 9.01
C VAL A 68 -2.08 7.43 8.72
N ASP A 69 -3.19 7.58 8.00
CA ASP A 69 -4.03 6.44 7.64
C ASP A 69 -3.34 5.50 6.62
N VAL A 70 -2.58 6.05 5.67
CA VAL A 70 -1.73 5.25 4.75
C VAL A 70 -0.65 4.48 5.52
N ILE A 71 -0.02 5.10 6.53
CA ILE A 71 0.93 4.42 7.42
C ILE A 71 0.23 3.27 8.15
N ARG A 72 -0.93 3.51 8.77
CA ARG A 72 -1.72 2.48 9.47
C ARG A 72 -2.06 1.32 8.54
N HIS A 73 -2.49 1.61 7.32
CA HIS A 73 -2.84 0.59 6.34
C HIS A 73 -1.64 -0.27 5.96
N SER A 74 -0.48 0.36 5.78
CA SER A 74 0.76 -0.36 5.47
C SER A 74 1.27 -1.18 6.65
N CYS A 75 1.00 -0.75 7.88
CA CYS A 75 1.26 -1.58 9.06
C CYS A 75 0.36 -2.82 9.12
N ALA A 76 -0.86 -2.79 8.57
CA ALA A 76 -1.67 -4.00 8.41
C ALA A 76 -0.98 -4.99 7.45
N HIS A 77 -0.49 -4.54 6.29
CA HIS A 77 0.29 -5.41 5.41
C HIS A 77 1.57 -5.95 6.08
N LEU A 78 2.22 -5.14 6.92
CA LEU A 78 3.38 -5.58 7.69
C LEU A 78 3.04 -6.67 8.72
N ILE A 79 1.84 -6.65 9.32
CA ILE A 79 1.35 -7.80 10.12
C ILE A 79 1.32 -9.04 9.24
N GLY A 80 0.72 -8.96 8.05
CA GLY A 80 0.68 -10.08 7.11
C GLY A 80 2.08 -10.60 6.76
N HIS A 81 3.02 -9.73 6.47
CA HIS A 81 4.41 -10.12 6.19
C HIS A 81 5.06 -10.86 7.37
N ALA A 82 4.94 -10.32 8.58
CA ALA A 82 5.48 -10.94 9.78
C ALA A 82 4.80 -12.28 10.10
N VAL A 83 3.47 -12.33 10.03
CA VAL A 83 2.68 -13.52 10.32
C VAL A 83 2.99 -14.63 9.32
N LYS A 84 3.09 -14.34 8.02
CA LYS A 84 3.41 -15.38 7.02
C LYS A 84 4.83 -15.97 7.19
N GLN A 85 5.75 -15.25 7.82
CA GLN A 85 7.08 -15.78 8.14
C GLN A 85 7.10 -16.64 9.42
N LEU A 86 6.30 -16.28 10.42
CA LEU A 86 6.23 -16.99 11.71
C LEU A 86 5.24 -18.17 11.67
N PHE A 87 4.13 -17.99 10.95
CA PHE A 87 3.00 -18.89 10.84
C PHE A 87 2.61 -19.06 9.35
N PRO A 88 3.38 -19.79 8.54
CA PRO A 88 3.18 -19.87 7.09
C PRO A 88 1.79 -20.36 6.66
N GLU A 89 1.15 -21.19 7.49
CA GLU A 89 -0.18 -21.75 7.25
C GLU A 89 -1.33 -20.78 7.57
N ALA A 90 -1.05 -19.61 8.16
CA ALA A 90 -2.06 -18.59 8.43
C ALA A 90 -2.64 -18.05 7.11
N ASN A 91 -3.96 -17.91 7.03
CA ASN A 91 -4.65 -17.35 5.87
C ASN A 91 -5.05 -15.91 6.16
N MET A 92 -4.62 -14.98 5.32
CA MET A 92 -4.85 -13.56 5.52
C MET A 92 -6.23 -13.17 4.98
N VAL A 93 -7.09 -12.57 5.80
CA VAL A 93 -8.47 -12.22 5.42
C VAL A 93 -8.58 -10.74 5.01
N ILE A 94 -8.88 -9.85 5.96
CA ILE A 94 -9.05 -8.41 5.74
C ILE A 94 -8.24 -7.62 6.76
N GLY A 95 -7.63 -6.52 6.33
CA GLY A 95 -6.81 -5.67 7.19
C GLY A 95 -7.07 -4.18 7.03
N PRO A 96 -8.26 -3.68 7.43
CA PRO A 96 -8.62 -2.28 7.20
C PRO A 96 -8.03 -1.33 8.26
N VAL A 97 -7.95 -0.06 7.89
CA VAL A 97 -7.77 1.05 8.84
C VAL A 97 -9.09 1.30 9.58
N ILE A 98 -8.99 1.64 10.86
CA ILE A 98 -10.12 2.03 11.72
C ILE A 98 -9.80 3.34 12.45
N GLU A 99 -10.79 3.89 13.16
CA GLU A 99 -10.58 5.07 13.99
C GLU A 99 -9.45 4.79 15.00
N ASN A 100 -8.35 5.54 14.87
CA ASN A 100 -7.14 5.44 15.69
C ASN A 100 -6.26 4.19 15.51
N GLY A 101 -6.46 3.38 14.46
CA GLY A 101 -5.61 2.20 14.27
C GLY A 101 -5.92 1.39 13.02
N PHE A 102 -5.65 0.10 13.10
CA PHE A 102 -5.93 -0.90 12.08
C PHE A 102 -6.06 -2.26 12.78
N TYR A 103 -6.65 -3.24 12.12
CA TYR A 103 -6.62 -4.64 12.53
C TYR A 103 -6.33 -5.53 11.33
N TYR A 104 -6.09 -6.83 11.57
CA TYR A 104 -6.06 -7.84 10.51
C TYR A 104 -6.78 -9.09 11.01
N ASP A 105 -7.85 -9.49 10.32
CA ASP A 105 -8.49 -10.78 10.53
C ASP A 105 -7.66 -11.88 9.87
N ILE A 106 -7.26 -12.89 10.64
CA ILE A 106 -6.36 -13.95 10.20
C ILE A 106 -6.98 -15.29 10.60
N ALA A 107 -7.14 -16.18 9.62
CA ALA A 107 -7.60 -17.54 9.88
C ALA A 107 -6.40 -18.42 10.23
N VAL A 108 -6.43 -19.00 11.43
CA VAL A 108 -5.39 -19.88 11.97
C VAL A 108 -6.05 -21.09 12.64
N GLU A 109 -5.37 -22.24 12.63
CA GLU A 109 -5.86 -23.44 13.33
C GLU A 109 -5.85 -23.25 14.85
N LYS A 110 -4.81 -22.59 15.37
CA LYS A 110 -4.63 -22.30 16.79
C LYS A 110 -4.70 -20.79 17.01
N PRO A 111 -5.57 -20.31 17.91
CA PRO A 111 -5.62 -18.88 18.25
C PRO A 111 -4.26 -18.37 18.73
N PHE A 112 -3.93 -17.13 18.36
CA PHE A 112 -2.73 -16.47 18.87
C PHE A 112 -2.84 -16.25 20.37
N THR A 113 -1.72 -16.47 21.05
CA THR A 113 -1.51 -16.13 22.45
C THR A 113 -0.81 -14.77 22.58
N ASP A 114 -0.73 -14.23 23.80
CA ASP A 114 -0.01 -12.98 24.06
C ASP A 114 1.48 -13.10 23.68
N ASP A 115 2.10 -14.27 23.88
CA ASP A 115 3.48 -14.54 23.46
C ASP A 115 3.63 -14.49 21.93
N ASP A 116 2.64 -15.00 21.18
CA ASP A 116 2.65 -14.91 19.71
C ASP A 116 2.54 -13.46 19.24
N LEU A 117 1.71 -12.64 19.91
CA LEU A 117 1.60 -11.21 19.59
C LEU A 117 2.92 -10.48 19.80
N HIS A 118 3.65 -10.80 20.87
CA HIS A 118 4.99 -10.25 21.11
C HIS A 118 6.00 -10.66 20.02
N LEU A 119 5.97 -11.93 19.58
CA LEU A 119 6.83 -12.41 18.48
C LEU A 119 6.49 -11.72 17.15
N ILE A 120 5.20 -11.54 16.85
CA ILE A 120 4.74 -10.83 15.65
C ILE A 120 5.25 -9.38 15.69
N GLU A 121 5.07 -8.67 16.79
CA GLU A 121 5.52 -7.28 16.92
C GLU A 121 7.06 -7.16 16.79
N GLU A 122 7.82 -8.05 17.42
CA GLU A 122 9.27 -8.10 17.28
C GLU A 122 9.67 -8.33 15.81
N ARG A 123 9.00 -9.26 15.14
CA ARG A 123 9.28 -9.54 13.73
C ARG A 123 8.95 -8.36 12.83
N MET A 124 7.82 -7.68 13.04
CA MET A 124 7.46 -6.45 12.34
C MET A 124 8.54 -5.37 12.52
N ARG A 125 9.06 -5.17 13.74
CA ARG A 125 10.15 -4.22 13.99
C ARG A 125 11.43 -4.58 13.24
N LEU A 126 11.76 -5.87 13.11
CA LEU A 126 12.91 -6.33 12.32
C LEU A 126 12.72 -6.10 10.82
N LEU A 127 11.50 -6.28 10.31
CA LEU A 127 11.16 -6.01 8.91
C LEU A 127 11.23 -4.51 8.59
N ILE A 128 10.68 -3.64 9.45
CA ILE A 128 10.76 -2.17 9.29
C ILE A 128 12.20 -1.70 9.19
N LYS A 129 13.10 -2.21 10.03
CA LYS A 129 14.52 -1.82 10.05
C LYS A 129 15.26 -2.08 8.73
N GLN A 130 14.70 -2.91 7.85
CA GLN A 130 15.29 -3.16 6.54
C GLN A 130 15.05 -2.01 5.55
N ASN A 131 14.11 -1.09 5.85
CA ASN A 131 13.74 0.04 4.99
C ASN A 131 13.58 -0.40 3.52
N TYR A 132 12.82 -1.48 3.31
CA TYR A 132 12.55 -1.97 1.96
C TYR A 132 11.45 -1.14 1.30
N ASP A 133 11.51 -1.02 -0.02
CA ASP A 133 10.48 -0.36 -0.82
C ASP A 133 9.22 -1.25 -0.92
N VAL A 134 8.05 -0.64 -0.83
CA VAL A 134 6.78 -1.32 -1.14
C VAL A 134 6.51 -1.17 -2.63
N ILE A 135 6.52 -2.27 -3.36
CA ILE A 135 6.37 -2.23 -4.81
C ILE A 135 4.91 -2.47 -5.18
N LYS A 136 4.23 -1.45 -5.71
CA LYS A 136 2.89 -1.57 -6.28
C LYS A 136 2.94 -2.11 -7.72
N LYS A 137 2.04 -3.02 -8.06
CA LYS A 137 1.75 -3.41 -9.45
C LYS A 137 0.24 -3.50 -9.68
N VAL A 138 -0.26 -2.70 -10.62
CA VAL A 138 -1.61 -2.88 -11.15
C VAL A 138 -1.61 -4.13 -12.03
N THR A 139 -2.34 -5.15 -11.60
CA THR A 139 -2.25 -6.50 -12.17
C THR A 139 -3.62 -6.96 -12.67
N PRO A 140 -3.72 -7.55 -13.88
CA PRO A 140 -4.94 -8.17 -14.39
C PRO A 140 -5.53 -9.20 -13.41
N ARG A 141 -6.86 -9.22 -13.30
CA ARG A 141 -7.60 -10.05 -12.35
C ARG A 141 -7.24 -11.53 -12.41
N ASP A 142 -7.08 -12.09 -13.60
CA ASP A 142 -6.72 -13.49 -13.82
C ASP A 142 -5.35 -13.83 -13.22
N LEU A 143 -4.36 -12.95 -13.42
CA LEU A 143 -3.02 -13.11 -12.84
C LEU A 143 -3.03 -12.96 -11.31
N VAL A 144 -3.88 -12.10 -10.77
CA VAL A 144 -4.07 -11.96 -9.32
C VAL A 144 -4.66 -13.23 -8.71
N ILE A 145 -5.66 -13.82 -9.37
CA ILE A 145 -6.26 -15.10 -8.96
C ILE A 145 -5.21 -16.22 -8.99
N ASP A 146 -4.41 -16.30 -10.06
CA ASP A 146 -3.34 -17.30 -10.19
C ASP A 146 -2.31 -17.18 -9.06
N GLU A 147 -1.92 -15.95 -8.69
CA GLU A 147 -0.95 -15.69 -7.63
C GLU A 147 -1.48 -16.12 -6.26
N PHE A 148 -2.69 -15.69 -5.88
CA PHE A 148 -3.28 -16.10 -4.59
C PHE A 148 -3.62 -17.59 -4.53
N THR A 149 -3.93 -18.21 -5.67
CA THR A 149 -4.12 -19.68 -5.76
C THR A 149 -2.81 -20.41 -5.45
N LYS A 150 -1.69 -20.00 -6.03
CA LYS A 150 -0.37 -20.61 -5.77
C LYS A 150 0.06 -20.45 -4.32
N ARG A 151 -0.37 -19.37 -3.66
CA ARG A 151 -0.06 -19.06 -2.26
C ARG A 151 -1.03 -19.68 -1.25
N GLY A 152 -2.12 -20.31 -1.72
CA GLY A 152 -3.13 -20.91 -0.84
C GLY A 152 -3.98 -19.89 -0.05
N GLU A 153 -4.08 -18.64 -0.51
CA GLU A 153 -4.82 -17.58 0.19
C GLU A 153 -6.31 -17.60 -0.18
N GLU A 154 -7.02 -18.63 0.29
CA GLU A 154 -8.44 -18.87 -0.04
C GLU A 154 -9.37 -17.69 0.28
N TYR A 155 -9.10 -16.93 1.35
CA TYR A 155 -9.93 -15.78 1.70
C TYR A 155 -9.74 -14.62 0.73
N LYS A 156 -8.52 -14.40 0.23
CA LYS A 156 -8.26 -13.40 -0.82
C LYS A 156 -8.99 -13.76 -2.11
N LEU A 157 -9.03 -15.04 -2.48
CA LEU A 157 -9.78 -15.51 -3.64
C LEU A 157 -11.29 -15.25 -3.51
N LYS A 158 -11.87 -15.45 -2.32
CA LYS A 158 -13.29 -15.12 -2.05
C LYS A 158 -13.55 -13.61 -2.17
N LEU A 159 -12.68 -12.77 -1.60
CA LEU A 159 -12.82 -11.32 -1.73
C LEU A 159 -12.77 -10.86 -3.20
N ILE A 160 -11.91 -11.46 -4.03
CA ILE A 160 -11.87 -11.18 -5.46
C ILE A 160 -13.21 -11.54 -6.11
N GLN A 161 -13.79 -12.70 -5.79
CA GLN A 161 -15.09 -13.12 -6.31
C GLN A 161 -16.22 -12.13 -5.98
N ASP A 162 -16.17 -11.51 -4.81
CA ASP A 162 -17.13 -10.49 -4.37
C ASP A 162 -16.96 -9.12 -5.07
N MET A 163 -15.91 -8.97 -5.88
CA MET A 163 -15.64 -7.78 -6.72
C MET A 163 -15.71 -8.12 -8.22
N PRO A 164 -16.87 -8.53 -8.78
CA PRO A 164 -16.94 -9.07 -10.15
C PRO A 164 -16.61 -8.05 -11.24
N ASP A 165 -16.81 -6.76 -10.97
CA ASP A 165 -16.60 -5.69 -11.94
C ASP A 165 -15.13 -5.25 -12.05
N GLU A 166 -14.31 -5.57 -11.06
CA GLU A 166 -12.89 -5.19 -11.02
C GLU A 166 -12.05 -6.04 -11.99
N GLN A 167 -11.53 -5.39 -13.04
CA GLN A 167 -10.71 -6.03 -14.07
C GLN A 167 -9.22 -6.06 -13.71
N THR A 168 -8.77 -5.14 -12.86
CA THR A 168 -7.40 -5.06 -12.36
C THR A 168 -7.42 -4.83 -10.86
N LEU A 169 -6.38 -5.30 -10.16
CA LEU A 169 -6.21 -5.05 -8.73
C LEU A 169 -4.79 -4.56 -8.46
N GLY A 170 -4.65 -3.72 -7.43
CA GLY A 170 -3.35 -3.30 -6.90
C GLY A 170 -2.74 -4.42 -6.06
N LEU A 171 -1.60 -4.94 -6.51
CA LEU A 171 -0.77 -5.84 -5.74
C LEU A 171 0.37 -5.05 -5.09
N TYR A 172 0.52 -5.21 -3.78
CA TYR A 172 1.57 -4.56 -2.98
C TYR A 172 2.55 -5.61 -2.50
N TYR A 173 3.78 -5.55 -3.02
CA TYR A 173 4.85 -6.47 -2.68
C TYR A 173 5.67 -5.88 -1.53
N HIS A 174 5.72 -6.64 -0.45
CA HIS A 174 6.56 -6.39 0.73
C HIS A 174 7.63 -7.47 0.76
N GLN A 175 8.70 -7.26 -0.02
CA GLN A 175 9.71 -8.29 -0.28
C GLN A 175 9.07 -9.58 -0.84
N GLU A 176 9.10 -10.70 -0.11
CA GLU A 176 8.47 -11.95 -0.50
C GLU A 176 6.97 -12.02 -0.16
N TYR A 177 6.49 -11.16 0.75
CA TYR A 177 5.07 -11.04 1.06
C TYR A 177 4.35 -10.22 -0.02
N LEU A 178 3.08 -10.56 -0.20
CA LEU A 178 2.22 -9.93 -1.18
C LEU A 178 0.83 -9.80 -0.58
N ASP A 179 0.22 -8.64 -0.75
CA ASP A 179 -1.19 -8.41 -0.45
C ASP A 179 -1.88 -7.70 -1.63
N MET A 180 -3.21 -7.70 -1.63
CA MET A 180 -4.01 -6.93 -2.56
C MET A 180 -4.78 -5.83 -1.84
N CYS A 181 -4.78 -4.64 -2.43
CA CYS A 181 -5.48 -3.49 -1.88
C CYS A 181 -5.81 -2.48 -2.99
N ARG A 182 -6.72 -1.55 -2.68
CA ARG A 182 -6.89 -0.32 -3.47
C ARG A 182 -5.81 0.72 -3.16
N GLY A 183 -5.18 0.61 -1.97
CA GLY A 183 -4.19 1.56 -1.47
C GLY A 183 -4.78 2.91 -1.06
N PRO A 184 -3.94 3.95 -0.96
CA PRO A 184 -2.49 3.89 -1.13
C PRO A 184 -1.76 3.26 0.07
N HIS A 185 -0.51 2.88 -0.16
CA HIS A 185 0.44 2.40 0.84
C HIS A 185 1.69 3.29 0.87
N VAL A 186 2.49 3.17 1.94
CA VAL A 186 3.78 3.86 2.05
C VAL A 186 4.71 3.39 0.92
N PRO A 187 5.60 4.26 0.41
CA PRO A 187 6.57 3.91 -0.62
C PRO A 187 7.69 3.02 -0.09
#